data_AF-A0A133Y3U6-F1
#
_entry.id   AF-A0A133Y3U6-F1
#
_cell.length_a   1.000
_cell.length_b   1.000
_cell.length_c   1.000
_cell.angle_alpha   90.00
_cell.angle_beta   90.00
_cell.angle_gamma   90.00
#
_symmetry.space_group_name_H-M   'P 1'
#
loop_
_entity.id
_entity.type
_entity.pdbx_description
1 polymer ?
#
loop_
_entity_poly.entity_id
_entity_poly.type
_entity_poly.pdbx_seq_one_letter_code
_entity_poly.pdbx_strand_id
1 'polypeptide(L)'
;MSKYAYRDQNRKVIVYADQGMEEDRNNVFYCSNPLCDAKLYICSIDGSKEAYFRATKSKYRHVENCPFNNSSIDFDKSRYDESQFVYDEAINNLLQPTKKAKAKNKGGKDKKANQLLIHLERWDKYILCAKVYQ
;
A
#
# COMPACT_ATOMS: atom_id res chain seq x y z
N MET A 1 11.36 -3.60 5.96
CA MET A 1 11.69 -3.12 4.59
C MET A 1 10.43 -2.45 4.04
N SER A 2 10.53 -1.33 3.33
CA SER A 2 9.35 -0.63 2.81
C SER A 2 9.50 -0.24 1.34
N LYS A 3 8.38 -0.21 0.61
CA LYS A 3 8.33 0.23 -0.80
C LYS A 3 8.34 1.76 -0.95
N TYR A 4 8.04 2.48 0.13
CA TYR A 4 8.06 3.93 0.17
C TYR A 4 8.64 4.43 1.49
N ALA A 5 9.10 5.67 1.49
CA ALA A 5 9.63 6.40 2.62
C ALA A 5 9.38 7.92 2.43
N TYR A 6 9.85 8.74 3.36
CA TYR A 6 9.67 10.20 3.28
C TYR A 6 11.01 10.93 3.18
N ARG A 7 11.07 12.02 2.40
CA ARG A 7 12.30 12.86 2.34
C ARG A 7 12.52 13.69 3.59
N ASP A 8 11.45 14.08 4.25
CA ASP A 8 11.48 15.00 5.38
C ASP A 8 11.04 14.35 6.70
N GLN A 9 11.55 14.88 7.81
CA GLN A 9 11.20 14.42 9.17
C GLN A 9 9.73 14.64 9.51
N ASN A 10 9.06 15.59 8.84
CA ASN A 10 7.65 15.88 9.03
C ASN A 10 6.73 14.93 8.23
N ARG A 11 7.32 14.00 7.45
CA ARG A 11 6.62 13.04 6.59
C ARG A 11 5.61 13.71 5.64
N LYS A 12 6.04 14.77 4.94
CA LYS A 12 5.20 15.50 3.96
C LYS A 12 5.43 15.00 2.53
N VAL A 13 6.66 14.67 2.18
CA VAL A 13 7.05 14.29 0.82
C VAL A 13 7.33 12.80 0.76
N ILE A 14 6.40 12.05 0.15
CA ILE A 14 6.54 10.60 -0.08
C ILE A 14 7.48 10.36 -1.24
N VAL A 15 8.33 9.35 -1.11
CA VAL A 15 9.19 8.82 -2.17
C VAL A 15 8.97 7.33 -2.28
N TYR A 16 8.71 6.87 -3.49
CA TYR A 16 8.59 5.46 -3.80
C TYR A 16 9.94 4.92 -4.29
N ALA A 17 10.22 3.66 -3.97
CA ALA A 17 11.52 3.07 -4.27
C ALA A 17 11.71 2.81 -5.78
N ASP A 18 10.62 2.62 -6.52
CA ASP A 18 10.59 2.48 -7.98
C ASP A 18 11.00 3.76 -8.72
N GLN A 19 10.79 4.93 -8.10
CA GLN A 19 11.20 6.24 -8.61
C GLN A 19 12.61 6.64 -8.15
N GLY A 20 13.28 5.79 -7.38
CA GLY A 20 14.60 6.09 -6.83
C GLY A 20 15.67 6.10 -7.91
N MET A 21 16.43 7.19 -7.97
CA MET A 21 17.58 7.33 -8.89
C MET A 21 18.89 6.98 -8.18
N GLU A 22 19.98 6.76 -8.92
CA GLU A 22 21.29 6.46 -8.33
C GLU A 22 21.78 7.57 -7.37
N GLU A 23 21.40 8.81 -7.65
CA GLU A 23 21.62 10.00 -6.81
C GLU A 23 21.00 9.87 -5.42
N ASP A 24 19.88 9.15 -5.30
CA ASP A 24 19.16 8.96 -4.04
C ASP A 24 19.80 7.89 -3.14
N ARG A 25 20.80 7.14 -3.63
CA ARG A 25 21.43 6.02 -2.91
C ARG A 25 22.05 6.43 -1.58
N ASN A 26 22.61 7.64 -1.52
CA ASN A 26 23.24 8.19 -0.33
C ASN A 26 22.34 9.15 0.45
N ASN A 27 21.13 9.40 -0.05
CA ASN A 27 20.16 10.26 0.61
C ASN A 27 19.53 9.56 1.81
N VAL A 28 19.23 10.36 2.84
CA VAL A 28 18.57 9.89 4.05
C VAL A 28 17.07 10.07 3.89
N PHE A 29 16.34 8.99 4.09
CA PHE A 29 14.89 8.98 4.12
C PHE A 29 14.37 8.62 5.52
N TYR A 30 13.11 8.90 5.77
CA TYR A 30 12.46 8.71 7.06
C TYR A 30 11.35 7.67 6.97
N CYS A 31 11.18 6.94 8.08
CA CYS A 31 10.10 5.98 8.24
C CYS A 31 8.73 6.68 8.21
N SER A 32 7.74 5.99 7.65
CA SER A 32 6.34 6.43 7.60
C SER A 32 5.68 6.56 8.98
N ASN A 33 6.19 5.88 9.99
CA ASN A 33 5.70 6.03 11.36
C ASN A 33 6.23 7.34 11.98
N PRO A 34 5.35 8.28 12.39
CA PRO A 34 5.77 9.55 12.95
C PRO A 34 6.56 9.46 14.27
N LEU A 35 6.39 8.35 14.99
CA LEU A 35 7.08 8.07 16.26
C LEU A 35 8.41 7.33 16.07
N CYS A 36 8.79 7.08 14.81
CA CYS A 36 10.00 6.33 14.48
C CYS A 36 11.05 7.26 13.82
N ASP A 37 12.19 7.42 14.49
CA ASP A 37 13.31 8.24 14.01
C ASP A 37 14.33 7.44 13.18
N ALA A 38 13.88 6.34 12.59
CA ALA A 38 14.72 5.50 11.75
C ALA A 38 15.15 6.25 10.49
N LYS A 39 16.43 6.12 10.15
CA LYS A 39 17.00 6.63 8.91
C LYS A 39 17.10 5.50 7.91
N LEU A 40 16.31 5.63 6.85
CA LEU A 40 16.22 4.67 5.76
C LEU A 40 17.11 5.10 4.60
N TYR A 41 17.63 4.10 3.88
CA TYR A 41 18.38 4.28 2.65
C TYR A 41 17.76 3.38 1.59
N ILE A 42 17.75 3.85 0.35
CA ILE A 42 17.31 3.04 -0.78
C ILE A 42 18.34 1.95 -1.07
N CYS A 43 17.86 0.75 -1.31
CA CYS A 43 18.62 -0.45 -1.59
C CYS A 43 18.16 -1.04 -2.92
N SER A 44 19.04 -1.77 -3.60
CA SER A 44 18.73 -2.52 -4.82
C SER A 44 18.21 -1.66 -6.00
N ILE A 45 18.74 -0.44 -6.19
CA ILE A 45 18.40 0.38 -7.38
C ILE A 45 18.79 -0.37 -8.67
N ASP A 46 20.04 -0.82 -8.77
CA ASP A 46 20.58 -1.56 -9.93
C ASP A 46 20.56 -3.08 -9.71
N GLY A 47 19.77 -3.55 -8.73
CA GLY A 47 19.76 -4.94 -8.31
C GLY A 47 18.86 -5.82 -9.19
N SER A 48 18.99 -7.14 -9.05
CA SER A 48 18.03 -8.10 -9.62
C SER A 48 16.67 -8.11 -8.91
N LYS A 49 16.53 -7.36 -7.81
CA LYS A 49 15.32 -7.26 -6.99
C LYS A 49 14.76 -5.84 -7.09
N GLU A 50 13.46 -5.70 -6.89
CA GLU A 50 12.82 -4.39 -6.73
C GLU A 50 13.54 -3.55 -5.67
N ALA A 51 13.72 -2.26 -5.97
CA ALA A 51 14.28 -1.31 -5.04
C ALA A 51 13.40 -1.20 -3.78
N TYR A 52 14.02 -1.00 -2.63
CA TYR A 52 13.31 -0.85 -1.35
C TYR A 52 14.09 0.01 -0.36
N PHE A 53 13.38 0.56 0.63
CA PHE A 53 13.98 1.30 1.72
C PHE A 53 14.26 0.41 2.94
N ARG A 54 15.43 0.59 3.54
CA ARG A 54 15.83 -0.14 4.75
C ARG A 54 16.68 0.73 5.68
N ALA A 55 16.48 0.54 6.99
CA ALA A 55 17.38 1.05 8.02
C ALA A 55 18.67 0.23 8.06
N THR A 56 19.65 0.58 7.24
CA THR A 56 20.92 -0.17 7.12
C THR A 56 21.87 0.09 8.29
N LYS A 57 21.86 1.32 8.83
CA LYS A 57 22.79 1.73 9.91
C LYS A 57 22.22 1.39 11.29
N SER A 58 23.01 0.72 12.14
CA SER A 58 22.57 0.29 13.48
C SER A 58 22.18 1.43 14.42
N LYS A 59 22.86 2.58 14.30
CA LYS A 59 22.62 3.78 15.11
C LYS A 59 21.23 4.41 14.89
N TYR A 60 20.60 4.15 13.75
CA TYR A 60 19.33 4.77 13.36
C TYR A 60 18.32 3.70 12.93
N ARG A 61 18.20 2.63 13.73
CA ARG A 61 17.23 1.57 13.55
C ARG A 61 15.82 2.05 13.91
N HIS A 62 14.83 1.25 13.49
CA HIS A 62 13.48 1.42 13.96
C HIS A 62 13.39 1.27 15.47
N VAL A 63 12.45 2.00 16.08
CA VAL A 63 12.02 1.78 17.46
C VAL A 63 11.40 0.40 17.61
N GLU A 64 11.42 -0.15 18.83
CA GLU A 64 10.74 -1.41 19.13
C GLU A 64 9.27 -1.33 18.73
N ASN A 65 8.74 -2.43 18.18
CA ASN A 65 7.36 -2.54 17.68
C ASN A 65 6.97 -1.55 16.57
N CYS A 66 7.94 -0.99 15.83
CA CYS A 66 7.60 -0.21 14.64
C CYS A 66 7.01 -1.13 13.55
N PRO A 67 5.83 -0.82 12.97
CA PRO A 67 5.18 -1.66 11.96
C PRO A 67 6.02 -1.89 10.70
N PHE A 68 6.99 -1.02 10.46
CA PHE A 68 7.87 -1.04 9.28
C PHE A 68 9.24 -1.68 9.56
N ASN A 69 9.51 -2.06 10.82
CA ASN A 69 10.77 -2.69 11.22
C ASN A 69 10.91 -4.09 10.63
N ASN A 70 9.88 -4.93 10.79
CA ASN A 70 9.86 -6.26 10.20
C ASN A 70 9.49 -6.17 8.71
N SER A 71 10.22 -6.92 7.89
CA SER A 71 9.85 -7.18 6.49
C SER A 71 8.65 -8.11 6.36
N SER A 72 8.29 -8.80 7.44
CA SER A 72 7.06 -9.54 7.58
C SER A 72 6.05 -8.63 8.27
N ILE A 73 5.09 -8.07 7.53
CA ILE A 73 3.79 -7.83 8.15
C ILE A 73 3.30 -9.23 8.45
N ASP A 74 3.45 -9.66 9.71
CA ASP A 74 2.98 -10.97 10.11
C ASP A 74 1.50 -11.03 9.80
N PHE A 75 1.12 -11.99 8.96
CA PHE A 75 -0.27 -12.25 8.64
C PHE A 75 -0.98 -12.56 9.96
N ASP A 76 -1.81 -11.62 10.42
CA ASP A 76 -2.55 -11.78 11.65
C ASP A 76 -3.71 -12.75 11.44
N LYS A 77 -3.44 -14.04 11.71
CA LYS A 77 -4.42 -15.11 11.57
C LYS A 77 -5.67 -14.88 12.41
N SER A 78 -5.59 -14.12 13.51
CA SER A 78 -6.76 -13.81 14.35
C SER A 78 -7.78 -12.91 13.67
N ARG A 79 -7.35 -12.14 12.66
CA ARG A 79 -8.19 -11.22 11.90
C ARG A 79 -8.79 -11.85 10.65
N TYR A 80 -8.46 -13.11 10.35
CA TYR A 80 -8.93 -13.83 9.19
C TYR A 80 -9.66 -15.10 9.61
N ASP A 81 -10.97 -15.14 9.35
CA ASP A 81 -11.79 -16.32 9.58
C ASP A 81 -11.88 -17.14 8.29
N GLU A 82 -11.15 -18.25 8.24
CA GLU A 82 -11.14 -19.18 7.09
C GLU A 82 -12.54 -19.76 6.82
N SER A 83 -13.44 -19.82 7.80
CA SER A 83 -14.80 -20.33 7.60
C SER A 83 -15.69 -19.40 6.77
N GLN A 84 -15.35 -18.11 6.71
CA GLN A 84 -16.05 -17.14 5.87
C GLN A 84 -15.65 -17.24 4.39
N PHE A 85 -14.60 -18.01 4.06
CA PHE A 85 -14.16 -18.20 2.68
C PHE A 85 -14.98 -19.31 2.00
N VAL A 86 -15.94 -18.91 1.18
CA VAL A 86 -16.80 -19.84 0.42
C VAL A 86 -16.18 -20.11 -0.96
N TYR A 87 -15.64 -21.31 -1.15
CA TYR A 87 -14.94 -21.72 -2.37
C TYR A 87 -15.80 -21.56 -3.64
N ASP A 88 -17.05 -21.99 -3.60
CA ASP A 88 -17.96 -21.92 -4.74
C ASP A 88 -18.22 -20.47 -5.16
N GLU A 89 -18.39 -19.56 -4.20
CA GLU A 89 -18.55 -18.13 -4.50
C GLU A 89 -17.28 -17.54 -5.12
N ALA A 90 -16.10 -17.91 -4.63
CA ALA A 90 -14.83 -17.45 -5.19
C ALA A 90 -14.67 -17.88 -6.66
N ILE A 91 -14.94 -19.15 -6.97
CA ILE A 91 -14.86 -19.68 -8.34
C ILE A 91 -15.92 -19.04 -9.23
N ASN A 92 -17.16 -18.93 -8.76
CA ASN A 92 -18.23 -18.29 -9.52
C ASN A 92 -17.92 -16.81 -9.80
N ASN A 93 -17.38 -16.07 -8.83
CA ASN A 93 -16.97 -14.67 -9.00
C ASN A 93 -15.81 -14.52 -9.99
N LEU A 94 -14.90 -15.51 -10.07
CA LEU A 94 -13.80 -15.52 -11.03
C LEU A 94 -14.28 -15.77 -12.46
N LEU A 95 -15.25 -16.69 -12.62
CA LEU A 95 -15.80 -17.08 -13.93
C LEU A 95 -16.84 -16.08 -14.46
N GLN A 96 -17.38 -15.21 -13.60
CA GLN A 96 -18.31 -14.18 -14.02
C GLN A 96 -17.63 -13.17 -14.97
N PRO A 97 -18.19 -12.92 -16.16
CA PRO A 97 -17.70 -11.89 -17.05
C PRO A 97 -17.74 -10.54 -16.32
N THR A 98 -16.59 -9.90 -16.16
CA THR A 98 -16.55 -8.58 -15.53
C THR A 98 -17.36 -7.62 -16.38
N LYS A 99 -18.45 -7.08 -15.81
CA LYS A 99 -19.22 -6.02 -16.47
C LYS A 99 -18.26 -4.85 -16.64
N LYS A 100 -17.86 -4.56 -17.89
CA LYS A 100 -17.10 -3.33 -18.20
C LYS A 100 -17.83 -2.17 -17.53
N ALA A 101 -17.13 -1.42 -16.69
CA ALA A 101 -17.70 -0.26 -16.03
C ALA A 101 -18.29 0.66 -17.11
N LYS A 102 -19.62 0.82 -17.12
CA LYS A 102 -20.26 1.79 -17.99
C LYS A 102 -19.73 3.16 -17.60
N ALA A 103 -19.06 3.84 -18.52
CA ALA A 103 -18.72 5.25 -18.37
C ALA A 103 -20.01 6.01 -18.06
N LYS A 104 -20.14 6.54 -16.84
CA LYS A 104 -21.27 7.40 -16.46
C LYS A 104 -21.09 8.73 -17.21
N ASN A 105 -21.76 8.87 -18.35
CA ASN A 105 -22.05 10.19 -18.90
C ASN A 105 -22.98 10.91 -17.90
N LYS A 106 -22.53 12.05 -17.39
CA LYS A 106 -23.31 12.91 -16.49
C LYS A 106 -24.43 13.56 -17.29
N GLY A 107 -25.69 13.23 -16.96
CA GLY A 107 -26.84 13.98 -17.43
C GLY A 107 -28.14 13.42 -16.85
N GLY A 108 -28.82 14.22 -16.03
CA GLY A 108 -30.19 13.96 -15.55
C GLY A 108 -30.33 13.92 -14.03
N LYS A 109 -30.91 14.98 -13.47
CA LYS A 109 -31.42 15.04 -12.09
C LYS A 109 -32.60 14.08 -11.96
N ASP A 110 -32.77 13.43 -10.80
CA ASP A 110 -34.00 13.44 -10.00
C ASP A 110 -33.89 12.57 -8.73
N LYS A 111 -34.72 12.93 -7.75
CA LYS A 111 -34.58 12.70 -6.31
C LYS A 111 -35.33 11.44 -5.85
N LYS A 112 -34.69 10.59 -5.03
CA LYS A 112 -35.14 10.08 -3.70
C LYS A 112 -34.49 8.73 -3.33
N ALA A 113 -34.38 8.55 -2.02
CA ALA A 113 -34.01 7.34 -1.25
C ALA A 113 -32.52 7.00 -1.18
N ASN A 114 -31.78 7.74 -0.33
CA ASN A 114 -30.42 7.37 0.07
C ASN A 114 -30.46 6.71 1.45
N GLN A 115 -30.83 5.43 1.45
CA GLN A 115 -30.60 4.52 2.57
C GLN A 115 -29.86 3.30 2.04
N LEU A 116 -28.63 3.52 1.56
CA LEU A 116 -27.66 2.48 1.17
C LEU A 116 -26.24 3.08 1.04
N LEU A 117 -25.89 4.00 1.95
CA LEU A 117 -24.67 4.82 1.86
C LEU A 117 -23.61 4.53 2.93
N ILE A 118 -23.50 3.29 3.42
CA ILE A 118 -22.44 2.95 4.39
C ILE A 118 -21.59 1.72 3.97
N HIS A 119 -21.88 1.09 2.83
CA HIS A 119 -21.17 -0.15 2.45
C HIS A 119 -20.23 -0.06 1.24
N LEU A 120 -20.07 1.13 0.66
CA LEU A 120 -19.28 1.34 -0.57
C LEU A 120 -17.98 2.15 -0.39
N GLU A 121 -17.74 2.79 0.75
CA GLU A 121 -16.49 3.57 0.96
C GLU A 121 -15.28 2.72 1.37
N ARG A 122 -15.48 1.41 1.62
CA ARG A 122 -14.43 0.54 2.18
C ARG A 122 -13.69 -0.31 1.14
N TRP A 123 -14.17 -0.37 -0.10
CA TRP A 123 -13.56 -1.16 -1.18
C TRP A 123 -12.77 -0.34 -2.20
N ASP A 124 -12.92 0.99 -2.22
CA ASP A 124 -12.16 1.87 -3.13
C ASP A 124 -10.66 1.97 -2.79
N LYS A 125 -10.23 1.62 -1.57
CA LYS A 125 -8.81 1.58 -1.21
C LYS A 125 -8.05 0.38 -1.78
N TYR A 126 -8.73 -0.71 -2.15
CA TYR A 126 -8.07 -1.93 -2.63
C TYR A 126 -7.96 -2.00 -4.16
N ILE A 127 -8.81 -1.29 -4.91
CA ILE A 127 -8.82 -1.32 -6.38
C ILE A 127 -7.73 -0.41 -7.01
N LEU A 128 -7.22 0.58 -6.29
CA LEU A 128 -6.11 1.42 -6.77
C LEU A 128 -4.75 0.69 -6.86
N CYS A 129 -4.61 -0.48 -6.23
CA CYS A 129 -3.38 -1.27 -6.28
C CYS A 129 -3.18 -2.03 -7.60
N ALA A 130 -4.25 -2.26 -8.38
CA ALA A 130 -4.20 -3.14 -9.55
C ALA A 130 -3.95 -2.41 -10.90
N LYS A 131 -3.82 -1.08 -10.93
CA LYS A 131 -3.66 -0.30 -12.17
C LYS A 131 -2.26 0.25 -12.44
N VAL A 132 -1.27 -0.12 -11.64
CA VAL A 132 0.13 0.35 -11.80
C VAL A 132 1.05 -0.70 -12.44
N TYR A 133 0.51 -1.86 -12.87
CA TYR A 133 1.26 -2.85 -13.65
C TYR A 133 0.61 -3.08 -15.01
N GLN A 134 0.85 -2.15 -15.94
CA GLN A 134 0.90 -2.41 -17.39
C GLN A 134 2.03 -1.57 -17.98
#